data_AF-A0A971NLT7-F1
#
_entry.id   AF-A0A971NLT7-F1
#
_cell.length_a   1.000
_cell.length_b   1.000
_cell.length_c   1.000
_cell.angle_alpha   90.00
_cell.angle_beta   90.00
_cell.angle_gamma   90.00
#
_symmetry.space_group_name_H-M   'P 1'
#
loop_
_entity.id
_entity.type
_entity.pdbx_description
1 polymer ?
#
loop_
_entity_poly.entity_id
_entity_poly.type
_entity_poly.pdbx_seq_one_letter_code
_entity_poly.pdbx_strand_id
1 'polypeptide(L)'
;MKRPPFSTFPLSVRLGITLTIAGWCFFILSQAVITSALALLPVTLALVCGVMIYSLKPFARVVCGAFNVLMAAAGVYALYRLSAEQPSGAWASLPAVMRAVQVILFSAAAYYVLQKRTADFYRRQV
;
A
#
# COMPACT_ATOMS: atom_id res chain seq x y z
N MET A 1 -22.76 -5.38 17.82
CA MET A 1 -23.13 -4.34 16.84
C MET A 1 -22.79 -4.84 15.43
N LYS A 2 -23.72 -4.79 14.49
CA LYS A 2 -23.49 -5.18 13.09
C LYS A 2 -22.65 -4.09 12.43
N ARG A 3 -21.46 -4.41 11.93
CA ARG A 3 -20.61 -3.41 11.24
C ARG A 3 -21.34 -2.92 9.98
N PRO A 4 -21.33 -1.61 9.69
CA PRO A 4 -21.91 -1.11 8.45
C PRO A 4 -21.18 -1.72 7.25
N PRO A 5 -21.89 -1.99 6.13
CA PRO A 5 -21.27 -2.58 4.95
C PRO A 5 -20.22 -1.63 4.36
N PHE A 6 -19.18 -2.18 3.72
CA PHE A 6 -18.09 -1.39 3.14
C PHE A 6 -18.58 -0.33 2.15
N SER A 7 -19.68 -0.60 1.43
CA SER A 7 -20.30 0.31 0.47
C SER A 7 -20.76 1.62 1.10
N THR A 8 -21.12 1.63 2.39
CA THR A 8 -21.60 2.84 3.09
C THR A 8 -20.47 3.67 3.68
N PHE A 9 -19.21 3.23 3.58
CA PHE A 9 -18.09 4.00 4.10
C PHE A 9 -17.85 5.26 3.25
N PRO A 10 -17.35 6.36 3.84
CA PRO A 10 -16.95 7.54 3.07
C PRO A 10 -15.97 7.16 1.96
N LEU A 11 -16.04 7.88 0.83
CA LEU A 11 -15.19 7.60 -0.33
C LEU A 11 -13.70 7.55 0.02
N SER A 12 -13.20 8.47 0.86
CA SER A 12 -11.80 8.50 1.29
C SER A 12 -11.39 7.22 2.04
N VAL A 13 -12.28 6.67 2.87
CA VAL A 13 -12.04 5.43 3.62
C VAL A 13 -12.00 4.24 2.68
N ARG A 14 -12.97 4.16 1.76
CA ARG A 14 -13.02 3.09 0.75
C ARG A 14 -11.76 3.09 -0.11
N LEU A 15 -11.40 4.25 -0.67
CA LEU A 15 -10.20 4.41 -1.47
C LEU A 15 -8.94 4.07 -0.68
N GLY A 16 -8.81 4.54 0.57
CA GLY A 16 -7.66 4.22 1.40
C GLY A 16 -7.48 2.72 1.64
N ILE A 17 -8.56 2.00 1.96
CA ILE A 17 -8.56 0.55 2.16
C ILE A 17 -8.25 -0.18 0.84
N THR A 18 -8.99 0.13 -0.22
CA THR A 18 -8.84 -0.52 -1.53
C THR A 18 -7.44 -0.32 -2.10
N LEU A 19 -6.91 0.91 -2.04
CA LEU A 19 -5.56 1.22 -2.53
C LEU A 19 -4.47 0.57 -1.68
N THR A 20 -4.66 0.47 -0.37
CA THR A 20 -3.72 -0.26 0.50
C THR A 20 -3.64 -1.72 0.08
N ILE A 21 -4.79 -2.39 -0.07
CA ILE A 21 -4.83 -3.80 -0.47
C ILE A 21 -4.29 -3.98 -1.89
N ALA A 22 -4.71 -3.14 -2.83
CA ALA A 22 -4.23 -3.17 -4.21
C ALA A 22 -2.71 -2.95 -4.29
N GLY A 23 -2.16 -2.00 -3.52
CA GLY A 23 -0.72 -1.74 -3.43
C GLY A 23 0.06 -2.96 -2.94
N TRP A 24 -0.41 -3.61 -1.87
CA TRP A 24 0.21 -4.83 -1.35
C TRP A 24 0.10 -6.01 -2.32
N CYS A 25 -1.07 -6.26 -2.90
CA CYS A 25 -1.26 -7.30 -3.90
C CYS A 25 -0.34 -7.08 -5.11
N PHE A 26 -0.31 -5.85 -5.63
CA PHE A 26 0.55 -5.49 -6.76
C PHE A 26 2.02 -5.66 -6.41
N PHE A 27 2.46 -5.24 -5.22
CA PHE A 27 3.83 -5.44 -4.75
C PHE A 27 4.22 -6.91 -4.71
N ILE A 28 3.39 -7.77 -4.11
CA ILE A 28 3.66 -9.20 -3.99
C ILE A 28 3.73 -9.86 -5.37
N LEU A 29 2.75 -9.58 -6.24
CA LEU A 29 2.70 -10.16 -7.58
C LEU A 29 3.88 -9.70 -8.45
N SER A 30 4.22 -8.42 -8.43
CA SER A 30 5.37 -7.91 -9.19
C SER A 30 6.71 -8.46 -8.69
N GLN A 31 6.88 -8.66 -7.38
CA GLN A 31 8.06 -9.35 -6.85
C GLN A 31 8.10 -10.82 -7.27
N ALA A 32 6.97 -11.53 -7.21
CA ALA A 32 6.89 -12.90 -7.69
C ALA A 32 7.29 -13.02 -9.17
N VAL A 33 6.90 -12.04 -10.00
CA VAL A 33 7.24 -12.02 -11.43
C VAL A 33 8.72 -11.66 -11.66
N ILE A 34 9.26 -10.64 -10.98
CA ILE A 34 10.63 -10.15 -11.23
C ILE A 34 11.67 -11.08 -10.61
N THR A 35 11.47 -11.49 -9.35
CA THR A 35 12.51 -12.21 -8.59
C THR A 35 12.21 -13.70 -8.45
N SER A 36 11.07 -14.19 -8.97
CA SER A 36 10.60 -15.58 -8.79
C SER A 36 10.56 -16.03 -7.31
N ALA A 37 10.48 -15.06 -6.40
CA ALA A 37 10.59 -15.28 -4.97
C ALA A 37 9.50 -14.50 -4.24
N LEU A 38 8.77 -15.19 -3.38
CA LEU A 38 7.82 -14.61 -2.47
C LEU A 38 8.50 -14.44 -1.11
N ALA A 39 8.89 -13.22 -0.78
CA ALA A 39 9.38 -12.93 0.55
C ALA A 39 8.21 -13.04 1.55
N LEU A 40 8.34 -13.93 2.54
CA LEU A 40 7.34 -14.16 3.59
C LEU A 40 7.01 -12.87 4.35
N LEU A 41 8.00 -12.03 4.59
CA LEU A 41 7.86 -10.81 5.39
C LEU A 41 6.90 -9.77 4.75
N PRO A 42 7.02 -9.41 3.46
CA PRO A 42 6.02 -8.58 2.80
C PRO A 42 4.61 -9.18 2.77
N VAL A 43 4.49 -10.50 2.62
CA VAL A 43 3.18 -11.17 2.61
C VAL A 43 2.52 -11.08 4.00
N THR A 44 3.28 -11.32 5.07
CA THR A 44 2.75 -11.18 6.43
C THR A 44 2.40 -9.73 6.76
N LEU A 45 3.23 -8.76 6.36
CA LEU A 45 2.94 -7.33 6.50
C LEU A 45 1.68 -6.91 5.74
N ALA A 46 1.47 -7.42 4.52
CA ALA A 46 0.27 -7.18 3.74
C ALA A 46 -1.00 -7.68 4.47
N LEU A 47 -0.94 -8.90 5.01
CA LEU A 47 -2.06 -9.49 5.76
C LEU A 47 -2.34 -8.69 7.04
N VAL A 48 -1.30 -8.35 7.80
CA VAL A 48 -1.42 -7.53 9.01
C VAL A 48 -2.02 -6.17 8.68
N CYS A 49 -1.48 -5.44 7.69
CA CYS A 49 -2.04 -4.15 7.26
C CYS A 49 -3.49 -4.28 6.77
N GLY A 50 -3.82 -5.32 6.02
CA GLY A 50 -5.18 -5.59 5.56
C GLY A 50 -6.16 -5.78 6.72
N VAL A 51 -5.84 -6.66 7.66
CA VAL A 51 -6.69 -6.90 8.85
C VAL A 51 -6.78 -5.65 9.73
N MET A 52 -5.65 -4.98 9.97
CA MET A 52 -5.58 -3.77 10.78
C MET A 52 -6.42 -2.66 10.18
N ILE A 53 -6.32 -2.40 8.88
CA ILE A 53 -7.06 -1.30 8.26
C ILE A 53 -8.58 -1.56 8.26
N TYR A 54 -9.00 -2.83 8.12
CA TYR A 54 -10.40 -3.25 8.27
C TYR A 54 -10.88 -3.32 9.72
N SER A 55 -9.98 -3.29 10.71
CA SER A 55 -10.39 -3.29 12.13
C SER A 55 -11.12 -2.00 12.53
N LEU A 56 -11.02 -0.94 11.72
CA LEU A 56 -11.55 0.41 11.94
C LEU A 56 -11.03 1.09 13.23
N LYS A 57 -9.95 0.58 13.83
CA LYS A 57 -9.34 1.19 15.00
C LYS A 57 -8.47 2.40 14.62
N PRO A 58 -8.56 3.55 15.32
CA PRO A 58 -7.76 4.74 15.03
C PRO A 58 -6.25 4.49 15.00
N PHE A 59 -5.75 3.66 15.93
CA PHE A 59 -4.34 3.28 15.98
C PHE A 59 -3.93 2.45 14.75
N ALA A 60 -4.79 1.51 14.33
CA ALA A 60 -4.51 0.64 13.19
C ALA A 60 -4.38 1.42 11.87
N ARG A 61 -5.17 2.49 11.71
CA ARG A 61 -5.05 3.44 10.60
C ARG A 61 -3.67 4.10 10.55
N VAL A 62 -3.16 4.56 11.69
CA VAL A 62 -1.86 5.25 11.76
C VAL A 62 -0.72 4.28 11.42
N VAL A 63 -0.76 3.07 11.98
CA VAL A 63 0.22 2.02 11.68
C VAL A 63 0.22 1.65 10.19
N CYS A 64 -0.95 1.38 9.60
CA CYS A 64 -1.04 1.07 8.16
C CYS A 64 -0.60 2.26 7.29
N GLY A 65 -0.95 3.49 7.67
CA GLY A 65 -0.50 4.70 6.99
C GLY A 65 1.02 4.84 7.01
N ALA A 66 1.66 4.59 8.16
CA ALA A 66 3.12 4.60 8.28
C ALA A 66 3.78 3.53 7.40
N PHE A 67 3.23 2.30 7.37
CA PHE A 67 3.74 1.25 6.48
C PHE A 67 3.59 1.62 5.01
N ASN A 68 2.46 2.20 4.59
CA ASN A 68 2.28 2.67 3.22
C ASN A 68 3.33 3.75 2.85
N VAL A 69 3.64 4.68 3.76
CA VAL A 69 4.71 5.68 3.54
C VAL A 69 6.08 5.02 3.43
N LEU A 70 6.41 4.06 4.31
CA LEU A 70 7.67 3.33 4.24
C LEU A 70 7.83 2.55 2.92
N MET A 71 6.76 1.90 2.47
CA MET A 71 6.75 1.17 1.20
C MET A 71 6.91 2.11 -0.01
N ALA A 72 6.27 3.28 0.02
CA ALA A 72 6.46 4.30 -1.01
C ALA A 72 7.92 4.79 -1.02
N ALA A 73 8.50 5.10 0.14
CA ALA A 73 9.90 5.52 0.24
C ALA A 73 10.88 4.44 -0.25
N ALA A 74 10.65 3.17 0.12
CA ALA A 74 11.44 2.04 -0.36
C ALA A 74 11.32 1.88 -1.88
N GLY A 75 10.13 2.09 -2.45
CA GLY A 75 9.92 2.08 -3.90
C GLY A 75 10.66 3.21 -4.62
N VAL A 76 10.66 4.42 -4.07
CA VAL A 76 11.43 5.56 -4.60
C VAL A 76 12.94 5.27 -4.55
N TYR A 77 13.44 4.72 -3.45
CA TYR A 77 14.84 4.33 -3.34
C TYR A 77 15.22 3.25 -4.37
N ALA A 78 14.36 2.26 -4.60
CA ALA A 78 14.57 1.24 -5.62
C ALA A 78 14.61 1.84 -7.04
N LEU A 79 13.75 2.82 -7.33
CA LEU A 79 13.79 3.56 -8.60
C LEU A 79 15.10 4.33 -8.78
N TYR A 80 15.56 5.02 -7.73
CA TYR A 80 16.83 5.73 -7.75
C TYR A 80 18.00 4.78 -8.06
N ARG A 81 18.05 3.61 -7.39
CA ARG A 81 19.07 2.58 -7.66
C ARG A 81 19.03 2.07 -9.09
N LEU A 82 17.83 1.76 -9.61
CA LEU A 82 17.65 1.33 -11.00
C LEU A 82 18.09 2.40 -12.01
N SER A 83 17.86 3.68 -11.71
CA SER A 83 18.30 4.78 -12.58
C SER A 83 19.82 4.97 -12.57
N ALA A 84 20.48 4.64 -11.45
CA ALA A 84 21.93 4.73 -11.31
C ALA A 84 22.66 3.54 -11.97
N GLU A 85 22.03 2.38 -12.06
CA GLU A 85 22.64 1.13 -12.55
C GLU A 85 22.54 0.91 -14.08
N GLN A 86 22.06 1.90 -14.85
CA GLN A 86 21.94 1.89 -16.35
C GLN A 86 21.70 0.50 -16.96
N PRO A 87 20.52 -0.10 -16.75
CA PRO A 87 20.24 -1.42 -17.29
C PRO A 87 20.09 -1.37 -18.82
N SER A 88 20.82 -2.23 -19.54
CA SER A 88 20.74 -2.38 -21.00
C SER A 88 19.83 -3.56 -21.37
N GLY A 89 18.82 -3.30 -22.23
CA GLY A 89 17.92 -4.33 -22.77
C GLY A 89 16.45 -3.89 -22.88
N ALA A 90 15.68 -4.49 -23.79
CA ALA A 90 14.27 -4.13 -24.06
C ALA A 90 13.33 -4.31 -22.85
N TRP A 91 13.71 -5.15 -21.88
CA TRP A 91 12.97 -5.42 -20.64
C TRP A 91 13.51 -4.67 -19.42
N ALA A 92 14.55 -3.85 -19.59
CA ALA A 92 15.19 -3.09 -18.51
C ALA A 92 14.26 -2.08 -17.81
N SER A 93 13.23 -1.61 -18.52
CA SER A 93 12.26 -0.64 -18.01
C SER A 93 11.15 -1.27 -17.18
N LEU A 94 10.89 -2.58 -17.30
CA LEU A 94 9.77 -3.25 -16.63
C LEU A 94 9.86 -3.15 -15.09
N PRO A 95 11.02 -3.42 -14.44
CA PRO A 95 11.16 -3.22 -13.01
C PRO A 95 10.94 -1.77 -12.60
N ALA A 96 11.41 -0.80 -13.39
CA ALA A 96 11.22 0.62 -13.10
C ALA A 96 9.73 1.01 -13.17
N VAL A 97 9.00 0.59 -14.21
CA VAL A 97 7.56 0.84 -14.33
C VAL A 97 6.79 0.22 -13.16
N MET A 98 7.08 -1.04 -12.81
CA MET A 98 6.43 -1.70 -11.68
C MET A 98 6.70 -0.97 -10.36
N ARG A 99 7.95 -0.53 -10.12
CA ARG A 99 8.27 0.26 -8.92
C ARG A 99 7.57 1.62 -8.92
N ALA A 100 7.46 2.30 -10.06
CA ALA A 100 6.72 3.56 -10.17
C ALA A 100 5.24 3.38 -9.83
N VAL A 101 4.59 2.33 -10.35
CA VAL A 101 3.20 2.02 -10.02
C VAL A 101 3.04 1.69 -8.52
N GLN A 102 3.96 0.91 -7.93
CA GLN A 102 3.96 0.65 -6.48
C GLN A 102 4.03 1.95 -5.67
N VAL A 103 4.95 2.86 -6.02
CA VAL A 103 5.10 4.16 -5.34
C VAL A 103 3.81 4.95 -5.41
N ILE A 104 3.17 5.02 -6.58
CA ILE A 104 1.91 5.73 -6.76
C ILE A 104 0.80 5.12 -5.89
N LEU A 105 0.65 3.80 -5.90
CA LEU A 105 -0.37 3.09 -5.12
C LEU A 105 -0.19 3.31 -3.62
N PHE A 106 1.02 3.11 -3.09
CA PHE A 106 1.29 3.28 -1.67
C PHE A 106 1.22 4.74 -1.22
N SER A 107 1.64 5.69 -2.06
CA SER A 107 1.50 7.13 -1.77
C SER A 107 0.04 7.55 -1.73
N ALA A 108 -0.76 7.11 -2.71
CA ALA A 108 -2.21 7.38 -2.74
C ALA A 108 -2.92 6.73 -1.55
N ALA A 109 -2.57 5.48 -1.23
CA ALA A 109 -3.08 4.79 -0.05
C ALA A 109 -2.74 5.57 1.24
N ALA A 110 -1.49 5.96 1.43
CA ALA A 110 -1.06 6.77 2.58
C ALA A 110 -1.85 8.09 2.67
N TYR A 111 -2.01 8.80 1.55
CA TYR A 111 -2.77 10.04 1.48
C TYR A 111 -4.21 9.86 1.99
N TYR A 112 -4.96 8.91 1.42
CA TYR A 112 -6.36 8.68 1.78
C TYR A 112 -6.54 8.13 3.20
N VAL A 113 -5.62 7.28 3.66
CA VAL A 113 -5.65 6.70 5.00
C VAL A 113 -5.35 7.75 6.07
N LEU A 114 -4.37 8.63 5.82
CA LEU A 114 -3.93 9.64 6.78
C LEU A 114 -4.80 10.91 6.77
N GLN A 115 -5.60 11.13 5.71
CA GLN A 115 -6.50 12.27 5.58
C GLN A 115 -7.42 12.48 6.81
N LYS A 116 -7.65 13.74 7.17
CA LYS A 116 -8.49 14.14 8.32
C LYS A 116 -9.89 13.51 8.29
N ARG A 117 -10.55 13.50 7.13
CA ARG A 117 -11.88 12.89 6.96
C ARG A 117 -11.91 11.40 7.32
N THR A 118 -10.86 10.68 6.93
CA THR A 118 -10.69 9.26 7.27
C THR A 118 -10.37 9.09 8.77
N ALA A 119 -9.56 9.99 9.34
CA ALA A 119 -9.31 10.01 10.79
C ALA A 119 -10.60 10.19 11.61
N ASP A 120 -11.43 11.15 11.22
CA ASP A 120 -12.69 11.46 11.89
C ASP A 120 -13.67 10.29 11.82
N PHE A 121 -13.71 9.58 10.68
CA PHE A 121 -14.51 8.37 10.56
C PHE A 121 -14.05 7.28 11.53
N TYR A 122 -12.75 6.97 11.58
CA TYR A 122 -12.20 5.92 12.46
C TYR A 122 -12.40 6.25 13.94
N ARG A 123 -12.32 7.53 14.34
CA ARG A 123 -12.59 7.97 15.72
C ARG A 123 -14.04 7.72 16.16
N ARG A 124 -15.00 7.75 15.24
CA ARG A 124 -16.43 7.51 15.53
C ARG A 124 -16.81 6.04 15.60
N GLN A 125 -15.89 5.13 15.30
CA GLN A 125 -16.11 3.67 15.33
C GLN A 125 -15.64 3.01 16.63
N VAL A 126 -15.09 3.80 17.57
CA VAL A 126 -14.64 3.37 18.90
C VAL A 126 -15.76 3.58 19.91
#